data_AF-A0A8T9IEW8-F1
#
_entry.id   AF-A0A8T9IEW8-F1
#
_cell.length_a   1.000
_cell.length_b   1.000
_cell.length_c   1.000
_cell.angle_alpha   90.00
_cell.angle_beta   90.00
_cell.angle_gamma   90.00
#
_symmetry.space_group_name_H-M   'P 1'
#
loop_
_entity.id
_entity.type
_entity.pdbx_description
1 polymer ?
#
loop_
_entity_poly.entity_id
_entity_poly.type
_entity_poly.pdbx_seq_one_letter_code
_entity_poly.pdbx_strand_id
1 'polypeptide(L)'
;MPGKNVIYWNEIIRASERSAIIPQSIAAVIHAEAAKYRGGDWKPTSVCKDSKKSTKENTVYKSSAAGMTQFLNGTWMTETLRDGTYLYEKATEQGLVADKPLLNKKGEVVKNKKGEVVNEKKFQVSKDNWKNLKELKKGRYITGITPYPVHATAEVQQWLNLRFKPEYAIMAAVDYGVENLASLKRAGYNIDGLNDAEKAKLIYLTHHLGLSDAIHFIKNNITEDNAKKIINSTGGQ
;
A
#
# COMPACT_ATOMS: atom_id res chain seq x y z
N MET A 1 33.14 -0.40 0.48
CA MET A 1 32.25 -0.71 1.62
C MET A 1 30.88 -1.05 1.06
N PRO A 2 30.15 -2.06 1.56
CA PRO A 2 28.76 -2.25 1.17
C PRO A 2 27.98 -0.96 1.43
N GLY A 3 27.04 -0.62 0.54
CA GLY A 3 26.19 0.56 0.73
C GLY A 3 25.42 0.47 2.05
N LYS A 4 25.16 1.61 2.70
CA LYS A 4 24.59 1.65 4.06
C LYS A 4 23.24 0.91 4.22
N ASN A 5 22.49 0.80 3.13
CA ASN A 5 21.21 0.09 3.08
C ASN A 5 21.34 -1.44 2.92
N VAL A 6 22.57 -1.99 2.97
CA VAL A 6 22.82 -3.45 2.94
C VAL A 6 22.10 -4.19 4.08
N ILE A 7 21.77 -3.49 5.16
CA ILE A 7 20.99 -4.05 6.28
C ILE A 7 19.61 -4.58 5.87
N TYR A 8 19.09 -4.16 4.72
CA TYR A 8 17.80 -4.63 4.16
C TYR A 8 17.97 -5.69 3.07
N TRP A 9 19.20 -6.19 2.86
CA TRP A 9 19.52 -7.10 1.76
C TRP A 9 18.66 -8.37 1.81
N ASN A 10 18.50 -8.98 2.99
CA ASN A 10 17.72 -10.19 3.14
C ASN A 10 16.24 -9.97 2.80
N GLU A 11 15.67 -8.82 3.17
CA GLU A 11 14.29 -8.46 2.81
C GLU A 11 14.15 -8.24 1.30
N ILE A 12 15.14 -7.61 0.66
CA ILE A 12 15.16 -7.38 -0.78
C ILE A 12 15.27 -8.70 -1.56
N ILE A 13 16.12 -9.63 -1.11
CA ILE A 13 16.24 -10.96 -1.72
C ILE A 13 14.94 -11.73 -1.60
N ARG A 14 14.33 -11.78 -0.40
CA ARG A 14 13.05 -12.47 -0.22
C ARG A 14 11.93 -11.84 -1.07
N ALA A 15 11.91 -10.52 -1.20
CA ALA A 15 10.95 -9.85 -2.06
C ALA A 15 11.22 -10.11 -3.57
N SER A 16 12.48 -10.28 -3.95
CA SER A 16 12.88 -10.69 -5.30
C SER A 16 12.36 -12.09 -5.63
N GLU A 17 12.58 -13.05 -4.73
CA GLU A 17 12.06 -14.41 -4.86
C GLU A 17 10.53 -14.43 -4.98
N ARG A 18 9.83 -13.61 -4.18
CA ARG A 18 8.37 -13.50 -4.20
C ARG A 18 7.81 -12.96 -5.52
N SER A 19 8.50 -12.02 -6.14
CA SER A 19 7.99 -11.28 -7.31
C SER A 19 8.61 -11.69 -8.65
N ALA A 20 9.67 -12.48 -8.61
CA ALA A 20 10.56 -12.72 -9.75
C ALA A 20 11.14 -11.44 -10.38
N ILE A 21 11.22 -10.33 -9.63
CA ILE A 21 11.90 -9.09 -10.03
C ILE A 21 13.29 -9.09 -9.41
N ILE A 22 14.34 -8.82 -10.19
CA ILE A 22 15.71 -8.83 -9.67
C ILE A 22 15.91 -7.87 -8.46
N PRO A 23 16.79 -8.22 -7.50
CA PRO A 23 16.99 -7.45 -6.27
C PRO A 23 17.34 -5.97 -6.50
N GLN A 24 18.10 -5.68 -7.56
CA GLN A 24 18.55 -4.33 -7.90
C GLN A 24 17.37 -3.42 -8.28
N SER A 25 16.39 -3.95 -9.02
CA SER A 25 15.18 -3.24 -9.42
C SER A 25 14.28 -2.96 -8.22
N ILE A 26 14.14 -3.92 -7.31
CA ILE A 26 13.42 -3.71 -6.04
C ILE A 26 14.12 -2.64 -5.22
N ALA A 27 15.44 -2.75 -5.02
CA ALA A 27 16.22 -1.76 -4.28
C ALA A 27 16.08 -0.36 -4.90
N ALA A 28 16.02 -0.23 -6.23
CA ALA A 28 15.82 1.03 -6.93
C ALA A 28 14.44 1.65 -6.65
N VAL A 29 13.36 0.85 -6.68
CA VAL A 29 12.00 1.32 -6.32
C VAL A 29 12.00 1.81 -4.87
N ILE A 30 12.48 0.99 -3.93
CA ILE A 30 12.55 1.38 -2.51
C ILE A 30 13.40 2.64 -2.32
N HIS A 31 14.52 2.76 -3.05
CA HIS A 31 15.36 3.93 -2.99
C HIS A 31 14.66 5.21 -3.46
N ALA A 32 13.80 5.09 -4.47
CA ALA A 32 13.04 6.22 -5.01
C ALA A 32 11.94 6.68 -4.05
N GLU A 33 11.27 5.75 -3.38
CA GLU A 33 10.18 6.02 -2.43
C GLU A 33 10.67 6.50 -1.06
N ALA A 34 11.79 5.95 -0.59
CA ALA A 34 12.23 6.14 0.78
C ALA A 34 12.74 7.56 1.04
N ALA A 35 12.12 8.21 2.03
CA ALA A 35 12.78 9.28 2.73
C ALA A 35 14.09 8.76 3.36
N LYS A 36 15.12 9.61 3.38
CA LYS A 36 16.46 9.24 3.83
C LYS A 36 16.87 10.07 5.06
N TYR A 37 17.63 9.46 5.97
CA TYR A 37 18.36 10.20 6.99
C TYR A 37 19.48 11.03 6.36
N ARG A 38 20.01 11.99 7.13
CA ARG A 38 21.24 12.71 6.77
C ARG A 38 22.38 11.68 6.71
N GLY A 39 22.72 11.23 5.51
CA GLY A 39 23.63 10.11 5.30
C GLY A 39 23.22 9.14 4.20
N GLY A 40 21.98 9.19 3.72
CA GLY A 40 21.48 8.35 2.62
C GLY A 40 20.86 7.02 3.04
N ASP A 41 20.88 6.72 4.34
CA ASP A 41 20.18 5.59 4.95
C ASP A 41 18.67 5.77 4.79
N TRP A 42 17.97 4.73 4.36
CA TRP A 42 16.52 4.76 4.30
C TRP A 42 15.93 4.94 5.68
N LYS A 43 14.79 5.64 5.77
CA LYS A 43 14.11 5.96 7.02
C LYS A 43 12.80 5.15 7.12
N PRO A 44 12.81 3.99 7.81
CA PRO A 44 11.61 3.18 8.03
C PRO A 44 10.50 3.92 8.75
N THR A 45 10.83 4.85 9.63
CA THR A 45 9.86 5.61 10.43
C THR A 45 9.40 6.91 9.75
N SER A 46 9.57 7.01 8.42
CA SER A 46 9.18 8.20 7.68
C SER A 46 7.66 8.32 7.55
N VAL A 47 7.19 9.56 7.57
CA VAL A 47 5.77 9.93 7.44
C VAL A 47 5.69 11.21 6.62
N CYS A 48 4.62 11.37 5.84
CA CYS A 48 4.43 12.53 4.97
C CYS A 48 3.94 13.76 5.77
N LYS A 49 4.90 14.54 6.28
CA LYS A 49 4.63 15.75 7.07
C LYS A 49 4.41 16.97 6.18
N ASP A 50 3.56 17.88 6.63
CA ASP A 50 3.55 19.25 6.14
C ASP A 50 4.60 20.06 6.91
N SER A 51 5.84 20.06 6.42
CA SER A 51 6.95 20.75 7.10
C SER A 51 6.71 22.25 7.31
N LYS A 52 5.86 22.89 6.49
CA LYS A 52 5.54 24.32 6.63
C LYS A 52 4.52 24.57 7.74
N LYS A 53 3.61 23.63 7.98
CA LYS A 53 2.55 23.74 8.99
C LYS A 53 2.86 23.01 10.30
N SER A 54 3.86 22.14 10.30
CA SER A 54 4.30 21.39 11.48
C SER A 54 5.18 22.26 12.37
N THR A 55 5.00 22.13 13.68
CA THR A 55 5.89 22.70 14.71
C THR A 55 6.63 21.57 15.43
N LYS A 56 7.45 21.91 16.44
CA LYS A 56 8.11 20.90 17.28
C LYS A 56 7.10 20.14 18.15
N GLU A 57 6.04 20.82 18.56
CA GLU A 57 5.01 20.34 19.48
C GLU A 57 3.84 19.67 18.75
N ASN A 58 3.57 20.07 17.51
CA ASN A 58 2.45 19.57 16.72
C ASN A 58 2.87 19.17 15.31
N THR A 59 2.68 17.90 14.95
CA THR A 59 2.93 17.40 13.58
C THR A 59 1.67 17.49 12.75
N VAL A 60 1.73 18.22 11.64
CA VAL A 60 0.68 18.26 10.62
C VAL A 60 1.09 17.32 9.48
N TYR A 61 0.17 16.47 9.04
CA TYR A 61 0.41 15.51 7.95
C TYR A 61 -0.17 16.03 6.63
N LYS A 62 0.52 15.79 5.51
CA LYS A 62 0.00 16.04 4.15
C LYS A 62 -0.79 14.85 3.63
N SER A 63 -0.38 13.64 4.01
CA SER A 63 -1.03 12.39 3.62
C SER A 63 -0.78 11.31 4.66
N SER A 64 -1.59 10.24 4.59
CA SER A 64 -1.43 9.08 5.48
C SER A 64 -0.26 8.17 5.13
N ALA A 65 0.57 8.58 4.17
CA ALA A 65 1.75 7.85 3.74
C ALA A 65 2.75 7.70 4.90
N ALA A 66 3.16 6.46 5.13
CA ALA A 66 4.03 6.08 6.22
C ALA A 66 4.91 4.90 5.82
N GLY A 67 6.05 4.77 6.48
CA GLY A 67 7.02 3.72 6.18
C GLY A 67 8.04 4.15 5.12
N MET A 68 9.12 3.40 4.99
CA MET A 68 10.11 3.63 3.93
C MET A 68 9.55 3.51 2.50
N THR A 69 8.35 2.97 2.33
CA THR A 69 7.65 2.84 1.03
C THR A 69 6.38 3.69 0.94
N GLN A 70 6.17 4.62 1.89
CA GLN A 70 5.12 5.65 1.84
C GLN A 70 3.69 5.15 1.55
N PHE A 71 3.33 3.93 2.00
CA PHE A 71 1.98 3.38 1.83
C PHE A 71 0.92 4.20 2.56
N LEU A 72 -0.19 4.49 1.86
CA LEU A 72 -1.40 5.08 2.45
C LEU A 72 -2.17 4.04 3.28
N ASN A 73 -2.95 4.50 4.27
CA ASN A 73 -3.78 3.60 5.12
C ASN A 73 -4.74 2.75 4.27
N GLY A 74 -5.38 3.39 3.28
CA GLY A 74 -6.36 2.75 2.41
C GLY A 74 -5.74 1.68 1.51
N THR A 75 -4.59 1.99 0.90
CA THR A 75 -3.85 1.05 0.04
C THR A 75 -3.35 -0.13 0.87
N TRP A 76 -2.77 0.14 2.04
CA TRP A 76 -2.32 -0.91 2.96
C TRP A 76 -3.42 -1.92 3.30
N MET A 77 -4.62 -1.44 3.66
CA MET A 77 -5.75 -2.32 3.94
C MET A 77 -6.33 -3.00 2.70
N THR A 78 -6.17 -2.40 1.52
CA THR A 78 -6.56 -3.03 0.25
C THR A 78 -5.67 -4.24 -0.02
N GLU A 79 -4.34 -4.08 0.13
CA GLU A 79 -3.39 -5.19 0.02
C GLU A 79 -3.62 -6.24 1.11
N THR A 80 -3.85 -5.83 2.36
CA THR A 80 -4.17 -6.74 3.49
C THR A 80 -5.35 -7.66 3.21
N LEU A 81 -6.34 -7.21 2.43
CA LEU A 81 -7.55 -7.98 2.10
C LEU A 81 -7.47 -8.64 0.71
N ARG A 82 -6.35 -8.51 0.00
CA ARG A 82 -6.14 -9.15 -1.30
C ARG A 82 -5.40 -10.47 -1.12
N ASP A 83 -6.07 -11.55 -1.48
CA ASP A 83 -5.52 -12.91 -1.48
C ASP A 83 -4.21 -12.97 -2.28
N GLY A 84 -3.23 -13.70 -1.74
CA GLY A 84 -1.92 -13.87 -2.36
C GLY A 84 -0.93 -12.73 -2.12
N THR A 85 -1.27 -11.71 -1.33
CA THR A 85 -0.29 -10.73 -0.84
C THR A 85 0.33 -11.18 0.49
N TYR A 86 1.54 -10.72 0.77
CA TYR A 86 2.26 -10.96 2.02
C TYR A 86 1.48 -10.42 3.22
N LEU A 87 0.81 -9.26 3.06
CA LEU A 87 -0.02 -8.69 4.12
C LEU A 87 -1.23 -9.57 4.39
N TYR A 88 -1.88 -10.11 3.37
CA TYR A 88 -2.98 -11.05 3.54
C TYR A 88 -2.53 -12.34 4.24
N GLU A 89 -1.40 -12.90 3.83
CA GLU A 89 -0.78 -14.08 4.46
C GLU A 89 -0.55 -13.82 5.96
N LYS A 90 0.15 -12.74 6.31
CA LYS A 90 0.45 -12.38 7.70
C LYS A 90 -0.77 -12.02 8.52
N ALA A 91 -1.77 -11.37 7.93
CA ALA A 91 -3.00 -11.04 8.63
C ALA A 91 -3.83 -12.31 8.90
N THR A 92 -3.84 -13.26 7.97
CA THR A 92 -4.53 -14.55 8.13
C THR A 92 -3.83 -15.41 9.18
N GLU A 93 -2.49 -15.51 9.16
CA GLU A 93 -1.70 -16.22 10.18
C GLU A 93 -1.98 -15.68 11.60
N GLN A 94 -2.19 -14.37 11.74
CA GLN A 94 -2.52 -13.72 13.02
C GLN A 94 -4.01 -13.76 13.37
N GLY A 95 -4.85 -14.37 12.53
CA GLY A 95 -6.30 -14.41 12.72
C GLY A 95 -7.01 -13.06 12.54
N LEU A 96 -6.34 -12.05 11.98
CA LEU A 96 -6.88 -10.71 11.74
C LEU A 96 -7.73 -10.63 10.47
N VAL A 97 -7.53 -11.53 9.52
CA VAL A 97 -8.35 -11.62 8.29
C VAL A 97 -9.02 -12.98 8.23
N ALA A 98 -10.30 -12.97 7.87
CA ALA A 98 -11.08 -14.19 7.66
C ALA A 98 -12.18 -13.97 6.62
N ASP A 99 -12.62 -15.08 5.99
CA ASP A 99 -13.86 -15.13 5.25
C ASP A 99 -15.05 -15.05 6.21
N LYS A 100 -15.93 -14.07 5.99
CA LYS A 100 -17.19 -13.93 6.72
C LYS A 100 -18.36 -13.92 5.75
N PRO A 101 -19.54 -14.43 6.15
CA PRO A 101 -20.73 -14.35 5.32
C PRO A 101 -21.03 -12.90 4.93
N LEU A 102 -21.25 -12.67 3.63
CA LEU A 102 -21.71 -11.39 3.12
C LEU A 102 -23.15 -11.16 3.60
N LEU A 103 -23.40 -9.98 4.16
CA LEU A 103 -24.72 -9.60 4.65
C LEU A 103 -25.36 -8.56 3.72
N ASN A 104 -26.66 -8.71 3.45
CA ASN A 104 -27.44 -7.71 2.73
C ASN A 104 -27.77 -6.50 3.64
N LYS A 105 -28.51 -5.52 3.10
CA LYS A 105 -28.91 -4.31 3.86
C LYS A 105 -29.78 -4.60 5.10
N LYS A 106 -30.43 -5.76 5.16
CA LYS A 106 -31.26 -6.21 6.28
C LYS A 106 -30.48 -7.07 7.29
N GLY A 107 -29.19 -7.33 7.05
CA GLY A 107 -28.36 -8.20 7.89
C GLY A 107 -28.50 -9.70 7.58
N GLU A 108 -29.15 -10.07 6.48
CA GLU A 108 -29.35 -11.47 6.10
C GLU A 108 -28.19 -11.96 5.23
N VAL A 109 -27.84 -13.25 5.37
CA VAL A 109 -26.76 -13.89 4.60
C VAL A 109 -27.12 -13.94 3.11
N VAL A 110 -26.19 -13.45 2.28
CA VAL A 110 -26.32 -13.49 0.83
C VAL A 110 -25.95 -14.88 0.32
N LYS A 111 -26.80 -15.46 -0.54
CA LYS A 111 -26.55 -16.72 -1.24
C LYS A 111 -26.43 -16.47 -2.73
N ASN A 112 -25.59 -17.24 -3.42
CA ASN A 112 -25.46 -17.20 -4.87
C ASN A 112 -26.65 -17.92 -5.56
N LYS A 113 -26.67 -17.93 -6.90
CA LYS A 113 -27.73 -18.61 -7.69
C LYS A 113 -27.85 -20.11 -7.41
N LYS A 114 -26.82 -20.75 -6.85
CA LYS A 114 -26.79 -22.17 -6.46
C LYS A 114 -27.19 -22.40 -5.00
N GLY A 115 -27.55 -21.35 -4.27
CA GLY A 115 -27.91 -21.44 -2.84
C GLY A 115 -26.71 -21.49 -1.88
N GLU A 116 -25.48 -21.33 -2.38
CA GLU A 116 -24.26 -21.34 -1.56
C GLU A 116 -24.04 -19.97 -0.92
N VAL A 117 -23.54 -19.93 0.31
CA VAL A 117 -23.23 -18.69 1.02
C VAL A 117 -22.11 -17.93 0.31
N VAL A 118 -22.35 -16.66 0.03
CA VAL A 118 -21.31 -15.76 -0.48
C VAL A 118 -20.51 -15.23 0.70
N ASN A 119 -19.20 -15.44 0.69
CA ASN A 119 -18.28 -14.90 1.69
C ASN A 119 -17.57 -13.66 1.17
N GLU A 120 -17.14 -12.81 2.10
CA GLU A 120 -16.27 -11.67 1.84
C GLU A 120 -15.11 -11.65 2.86
N LYS A 121 -13.95 -11.17 2.42
CA LYS A 121 -12.81 -10.95 3.31
C LYS A 121 -13.11 -9.79 4.26
N LYS A 122 -12.94 -10.02 5.55
CA LYS A 122 -13.04 -8.98 6.58
C LYS A 122 -11.81 -8.95 7.45
N PHE A 123 -11.45 -7.75 7.88
CA PHE A 123 -10.45 -7.49 8.90
C PHE A 123 -11.10 -7.36 10.28
N GLN A 124 -10.50 -7.97 11.30
CA GLN A 124 -10.94 -7.86 12.68
C GLN A 124 -10.49 -6.52 13.26
N VAL A 125 -11.44 -5.58 13.42
CA VAL A 125 -11.13 -4.26 13.99
C VAL A 125 -11.13 -4.28 15.52
N SER A 126 -11.83 -5.22 16.15
CA SER A 126 -11.76 -5.48 17.59
C SER A 126 -12.30 -6.89 17.83
N LYS A 127 -12.21 -7.40 19.07
CA LYS A 127 -12.79 -8.70 19.43
C LYS A 127 -14.20 -8.87 18.85
N ASP A 128 -14.36 -9.92 18.03
CA ASP A 128 -15.57 -10.30 17.29
C ASP A 128 -16.21 -9.24 16.37
N ASN A 129 -15.52 -8.13 16.09
CA ASN A 129 -15.98 -7.07 15.19
C ASN A 129 -15.17 -7.07 13.90
N TRP A 130 -15.85 -7.41 12.80
CA TRP A 130 -15.23 -7.62 11.50
C TRP A 130 -15.73 -6.60 10.49
N LYS A 131 -14.81 -6.04 9.69
CA LYS A 131 -15.12 -5.01 8.69
C LYS A 131 -14.46 -5.34 7.35
N ASN A 132 -15.23 -5.25 6.26
CA ASN A 132 -14.67 -5.21 4.92
C ASN A 132 -14.07 -3.81 4.62
N LEU A 133 -13.40 -3.66 3.47
CA LEU A 133 -12.75 -2.40 3.10
C LEU A 133 -13.73 -1.21 3.03
N LYS A 134 -14.96 -1.42 2.57
CA LYS A 134 -15.98 -0.36 2.47
C LYS A 134 -16.44 0.09 3.86
N GLU A 135 -16.63 -0.85 4.77
CA GLU A 135 -17.01 -0.60 6.15
C GLU A 135 -15.87 0.09 6.92
N LEU A 136 -14.61 -0.30 6.70
CA LEU A 136 -13.43 0.38 7.24
C LEU A 136 -13.38 1.85 6.82
N LYS A 137 -13.61 2.13 5.53
CA LYS A 137 -13.65 3.50 5.00
C LYS A 137 -14.82 4.29 5.59
N LYS A 138 -16.03 3.72 5.58
CA LYS A 138 -17.24 4.37 6.12
C LYS A 138 -17.11 4.69 7.61
N GLY A 139 -16.54 3.77 8.39
CA GLY A 139 -16.28 3.95 9.81
C GLY A 139 -15.08 4.84 10.13
N ARG A 140 -14.38 5.35 9.10
CA ARG A 140 -13.17 6.19 9.21
C ARG A 140 -12.00 5.54 9.93
N TYR A 141 -11.97 4.22 10.04
CA TYR A 141 -10.87 3.45 10.63
C TYR A 141 -9.54 3.66 9.90
N ILE A 142 -9.61 3.97 8.60
CA ILE A 142 -8.44 4.11 7.71
C ILE A 142 -8.45 5.37 6.85
N THR A 143 -9.39 6.28 7.09
CA THR A 143 -9.52 7.51 6.29
C THR A 143 -8.85 8.69 6.97
N GLY A 144 -8.49 9.69 6.17
CA GLY A 144 -7.87 10.91 6.65
C GLY A 144 -6.42 11.02 6.18
N ILE A 145 -5.82 12.17 6.48
CA ILE A 145 -4.47 12.53 6.05
C ILE A 145 -3.40 12.13 7.06
N THR A 146 -3.76 11.57 8.21
CA THR A 146 -2.81 11.12 9.23
C THR A 146 -2.55 9.62 9.08
N PRO A 147 -1.31 9.14 9.31
CA PRO A 147 -1.03 7.71 9.43
C PRO A 147 -1.64 7.10 10.71
N TYR A 148 -2.20 7.93 11.58
CA TYR A 148 -2.89 7.56 12.82
C TYR A 148 -4.37 8.00 12.77
N PRO A 149 -5.26 7.26 12.08
CA PRO A 149 -6.67 7.65 11.97
C PRO A 149 -7.34 7.75 13.33
N VAL A 150 -8.13 8.81 13.53
CA VAL A 150 -8.79 9.09 14.83
C VAL A 150 -9.72 7.95 15.28
N HIS A 151 -10.31 7.21 14.33
CA HIS A 151 -11.24 6.10 14.61
C HIS A 151 -10.56 4.72 14.48
N ALA A 152 -9.25 4.66 14.30
CA ALA A 152 -8.54 3.39 14.32
C ALA A 152 -8.63 2.79 15.73
N THR A 153 -9.02 1.52 15.80
CA THR A 153 -8.89 0.72 17.03
C THR A 153 -7.43 0.38 17.27
N ALA A 154 -7.12 -0.22 18.43
CA ALA A 154 -5.78 -0.68 18.74
C ALA A 154 -5.28 -1.68 17.69
N GLU A 155 -6.12 -2.64 17.29
CA GLU A 155 -5.80 -3.67 16.30
C GLU A 155 -5.53 -3.07 14.92
N VAL A 156 -6.39 -2.14 14.47
CA VAL A 156 -6.20 -1.44 13.19
C VAL A 156 -4.90 -0.61 13.23
N GLN A 157 -4.65 0.12 14.32
CA GLN A 157 -3.45 0.96 14.41
C GLN A 157 -2.18 0.13 14.50
N GLN A 158 -2.19 -0.99 15.25
CA GLN A 158 -1.06 -1.91 15.33
C GLN A 158 -0.73 -2.48 13.95
N TRP A 159 -1.76 -2.87 13.18
CA TRP A 159 -1.57 -3.37 11.82
C TRP A 159 -1.04 -2.29 10.87
N LEU A 160 -1.59 -1.07 10.93
CA LEU A 160 -1.10 0.07 10.14
C LEU A 160 0.34 0.47 10.50
N ASN A 161 0.77 0.27 11.75
CA ASN A 161 2.13 0.55 12.21
C ASN A 161 3.16 -0.44 11.65
N LEU A 162 2.73 -1.58 11.10
CA LEU A 162 3.64 -2.49 10.40
C LEU A 162 4.26 -1.86 9.15
N ARG A 163 3.71 -0.77 8.61
CA ARG A 163 4.37 0.07 7.58
C ARG A 163 5.75 0.59 8.02
N PHE A 164 5.99 0.73 9.31
CA PHE A 164 7.28 1.16 9.84
C PHE A 164 8.29 0.01 9.99
N LYS A 165 7.84 -1.25 9.81
CA LYS A 165 8.72 -2.43 9.81
C LYS A 165 9.24 -2.69 8.39
N PRO A 166 10.57 -2.65 8.16
CA PRO A 166 11.16 -2.77 6.82
C PRO A 166 10.67 -3.98 6.02
N GLU A 167 10.63 -5.16 6.65
CA GLU A 167 10.15 -6.39 6.03
C GLU A 167 8.73 -6.23 5.43
N TYR A 168 7.77 -5.79 6.24
CA TYR A 168 6.39 -5.60 5.79
C TYR A 168 6.28 -4.51 4.73
N ALA A 169 7.02 -3.42 4.88
CA ALA A 169 7.01 -2.31 3.94
C ALA A 169 7.55 -2.69 2.55
N ILE A 170 8.64 -3.46 2.50
CA ILE A 170 9.28 -3.92 1.26
C ILE A 170 8.41 -4.97 0.58
N MET A 171 7.92 -5.95 1.32
CA MET A 171 7.04 -7.00 0.77
C MET A 171 5.74 -6.42 0.20
N ALA A 172 5.08 -5.54 0.95
CA ALA A 172 3.87 -4.89 0.47
C ALA A 172 4.12 -4.04 -0.78
N ALA A 173 5.25 -3.32 -0.85
CA ALA A 173 5.58 -2.48 -2.01
C ALA A 173 5.76 -3.32 -3.27
N VAL A 174 6.39 -4.48 -3.14
CA VAL A 174 6.63 -5.39 -4.24
C VAL A 174 5.33 -6.07 -4.70
N ASP A 175 4.50 -6.57 -3.78
CA ASP A 175 3.20 -7.15 -4.14
C ASP A 175 2.29 -6.14 -4.84
N TYR A 176 2.22 -4.91 -4.31
CA TYR A 176 1.44 -3.84 -4.91
C TYR A 176 1.99 -3.45 -6.29
N GLY A 177 3.31 -3.40 -6.44
CA GLY A 177 3.97 -3.16 -7.71
C GLY A 177 3.65 -4.23 -8.76
N VAL A 178 3.71 -5.51 -8.38
CA VAL A 178 3.37 -6.63 -9.27
C VAL A 178 1.90 -6.59 -9.67
N GLU A 179 0.97 -6.29 -8.76
CA GLU A 179 -0.44 -6.13 -9.14
C GLU A 179 -0.65 -4.95 -10.09
N ASN A 180 0.07 -3.85 -9.91
CA ASN A 180 0.00 -2.72 -10.84
C ASN A 180 0.48 -3.10 -12.24
N LEU A 181 1.57 -3.86 -12.34
CA LEU A 181 2.04 -4.42 -13.61
C LEU A 181 1.00 -5.35 -14.23
N ALA A 182 0.43 -6.28 -13.46
CA ALA A 182 -0.64 -7.17 -13.93
C ALA A 182 -1.87 -6.37 -14.40
N SER A 183 -2.20 -5.29 -13.72
CA SER A 183 -3.30 -4.40 -14.07
C SER A 183 -3.04 -3.61 -15.36
N LEU A 184 -1.81 -3.12 -15.56
CA LEU A 184 -1.40 -2.50 -16.82
C LEU A 184 -1.46 -3.53 -17.96
N LYS A 185 -1.01 -4.76 -17.74
CA LYS A 185 -1.16 -5.84 -18.73
C LYS A 185 -2.62 -6.08 -19.12
N ARG A 186 -3.53 -6.16 -18.12
CA ARG A 186 -4.99 -6.25 -18.37
C ARG A 186 -5.55 -5.04 -19.11
N ALA A 187 -4.94 -3.87 -18.96
CA ALA A 187 -5.29 -2.66 -19.70
C ALA A 187 -4.69 -2.60 -21.12
N GLY A 188 -3.95 -3.63 -21.55
CA GLY A 188 -3.43 -3.78 -22.91
C GLY A 188 -1.98 -3.33 -23.12
N TYR A 189 -1.24 -3.01 -22.05
CA TYR A 189 0.17 -2.65 -22.16
C TYR A 189 1.07 -3.89 -22.28
N ASN A 190 2.13 -3.81 -23.10
CA ASN A 190 3.11 -4.90 -23.24
C ASN A 190 4.07 -4.91 -22.05
N ILE A 191 3.69 -5.62 -20.98
CA ILE A 191 4.52 -5.77 -19.77
C ILE A 191 5.53 -6.91 -19.89
N ASP A 192 5.19 -7.98 -20.63
CA ASP A 192 6.03 -9.18 -20.76
C ASP A 192 7.31 -8.90 -21.55
N GLY A 193 7.28 -7.92 -22.47
CA GLY A 193 8.45 -7.50 -23.24
C GLY A 193 9.42 -6.59 -22.49
N LEU A 194 9.11 -6.19 -21.25
CA LEU A 194 9.93 -5.26 -20.47
C LEU A 194 10.95 -6.01 -19.61
N ASN A 195 12.15 -5.45 -19.52
CA ASN A 195 13.11 -5.89 -18.51
C ASN A 195 12.73 -5.37 -17.12
N ASP A 196 13.37 -5.90 -16.08
CA ASP A 196 13.00 -5.57 -14.70
C ASP A 196 13.29 -4.11 -14.31
N ALA A 197 14.25 -3.45 -14.95
CA ALA A 197 14.50 -2.03 -14.71
C ALA A 197 13.38 -1.15 -15.31
N GLU A 198 12.79 -1.55 -16.44
CA GLU A 198 11.62 -0.90 -17.02
C GLU A 198 10.37 -1.16 -16.19
N LYS A 199 10.18 -2.40 -15.74
CA LYS A 199 9.11 -2.74 -14.78
C LYS A 199 9.23 -1.90 -13.50
N ALA A 200 10.44 -1.70 -12.97
CA ALA A 200 10.66 -0.86 -11.79
C ALA A 200 10.19 0.59 -12.01
N LYS A 201 10.42 1.17 -13.20
CA LYS A 201 9.91 2.51 -13.54
C LYS A 201 8.38 2.55 -13.55
N LEU A 202 7.73 1.51 -14.09
CA LEU A 202 6.26 1.42 -14.09
C LEU A 202 5.69 1.20 -12.69
N ILE A 203 6.37 0.40 -11.85
CA ILE A 203 6.02 0.22 -10.45
C ILE A 203 6.07 1.58 -9.73
N TYR A 204 7.17 2.32 -9.87
CA TYR A 204 7.32 3.65 -9.30
C TYR A 204 6.21 4.61 -9.78
N LEU A 205 5.96 4.66 -11.09
CA LEU A 205 4.93 5.52 -11.68
C LEU A 205 3.54 5.21 -11.13
N THR A 206 3.17 3.94 -11.11
CA THR A 206 1.85 3.48 -10.64
C THR A 206 1.71 3.56 -9.13
N HIS A 207 2.81 3.46 -8.37
CA HIS A 207 2.81 3.67 -6.94
C HIS A 207 2.47 5.13 -6.59
N HIS A 208 3.14 6.09 -7.24
CA HIS A 208 2.97 7.51 -6.96
C HIS A 208 1.69 8.11 -7.51
N LEU A 209 1.33 7.79 -8.76
CA LEU A 209 0.12 8.34 -9.38
C LEU A 209 -1.14 7.55 -9.01
N GLY A 210 -0.98 6.29 -8.62
CA GLY A 210 -2.05 5.31 -8.70
C GLY A 210 -2.24 4.83 -10.14
N LEU A 211 -2.77 3.61 -10.29
CA LEU A 211 -2.92 2.94 -11.58
C LEU A 211 -3.72 3.77 -12.60
N SER A 212 -4.85 4.35 -12.19
CA SER A 212 -5.74 5.09 -13.12
C SER A 212 -5.04 6.31 -13.70
N ASP A 213 -4.40 7.12 -12.85
CA ASP A 213 -3.71 8.33 -13.29
C ASP A 213 -2.43 8.00 -14.06
N ALA A 214 -1.74 6.90 -13.73
CA ALA A 214 -0.63 6.40 -14.55
C ALA A 214 -1.08 6.02 -15.96
N ILE A 215 -2.25 5.39 -16.12
CA ILE A 215 -2.82 5.08 -17.45
C ILE A 215 -3.14 6.38 -18.20
N HIS A 216 -3.74 7.38 -17.53
CA HIS A 216 -3.99 8.68 -18.16
C HIS A 216 -2.69 9.41 -18.52
N PHE A 217 -1.65 9.32 -17.68
CA PHE A 217 -0.34 9.90 -17.94
C PHE A 217 0.27 9.30 -19.20
N ILE A 218 0.33 7.97 -19.31
CA ILE A 218 0.90 7.26 -20.46
C ILE A 218 0.15 7.60 -21.75
N LYS A 219 -1.18 7.78 -21.66
CA LYS A 219 -2.01 8.16 -22.82
C LYS A 219 -1.95 9.65 -23.16
N ASN A 220 -1.28 10.48 -22.36
CA ASN A 220 -1.26 11.94 -22.46
C ASN A 220 -2.65 12.60 -22.31
N ASN A 221 -3.48 12.04 -21.41
CA ASN A 221 -4.88 12.41 -21.22
C ASN A 221 -5.18 12.92 -19.80
N ILE A 222 -4.17 13.35 -19.05
CA ILE A 222 -4.38 13.95 -17.72
C ILE A 222 -4.99 15.33 -17.88
N THR A 223 -6.16 15.53 -17.28
CA THR A 223 -6.79 16.86 -17.20
C THR A 223 -6.01 17.76 -16.24
N GLU A 224 -6.03 19.07 -16.46
CA GLU A 224 -5.33 20.05 -15.62
C GLU A 224 -5.73 19.95 -14.14
N ASP A 225 -7.01 19.68 -13.87
CA ASP A 225 -7.53 19.47 -12.51
C ASP A 225 -6.97 18.22 -11.83
N ASN A 226 -6.77 17.13 -12.58
CA ASN A 226 -6.15 15.92 -12.06
C ASN A 226 -4.64 16.12 -11.87
N ALA A 227 -3.96 16.82 -12.77
CA ALA A 227 -2.55 17.19 -12.61
C ALA A 227 -2.31 17.99 -11.32
N LYS A 228 -3.18 18.97 -11.00
CA LYS A 228 -3.11 19.74 -9.75
C LYS A 228 -3.29 18.86 -8.51
N LYS A 229 -4.16 17.85 -8.54
CA LYS A 229 -4.33 16.90 -7.41
C LYS A 229 -3.10 16.03 -7.22
N ILE A 230 -2.56 15.48 -8.32
CA ILE A 230 -1.36 14.64 -8.32
C ILE A 230 -0.18 15.40 -7.73
N ILE A 231 0.12 16.61 -8.22
CA ILE A 231 1.24 17.45 -7.74
C ILE A 231 1.14 17.71 -6.23
N ASN A 232 -0.09 17.94 -5.73
CA ASN A 232 -0.33 18.19 -4.31
C ASN A 232 -0.23 16.90 -3.46
N SER A 233 -0.48 15.71 -4.01
CA SER A 233 -0.36 14.43 -3.32
C SER A 233 1.03 13.79 -3.39
N THR A 234 1.80 14.04 -4.46
CA THR A 234 3.18 13.56 -4.61
C THR A 234 4.20 14.42 -3.87
N GLY A 235 3.74 15.44 -3.13
CA GLY A 235 4.49 16.22 -2.15
C GLY A 235 5.98 16.27 -2.47
N GLY A 236 6.35 17.10 -3.44
CA GLY A 236 7.75 17.33 -3.80
C GLY A 236 8.59 17.38 -2.53
N GLN A 237 9.50 16.41 -2.43
CA GLN A 237 10.47 16.30 -1.35
C GLN A 237 11.30 17.58 -1.24
#